data_AF-A0A0A0A5N4-F1
#
_entry.id   AF-A0A0A0A5N4-F1
#
_cell.length_a   1.000
_cell.length_b   1.000
_cell.length_c   1.000
_cell.angle_alpha   90.00
_cell.angle_beta   90.00
_cell.angle_gamma   90.00
#
_symmetry.space_group_name_H-M   'P 1'
#
loop_
_entity.id
_entity.type
_entity.pdbx_description
1 polymer ?
#
loop_
_entity_poly.entity_id
_entity_poly.type
_entity_poly.pdbx_seq_one_letter_code
_entity_poly.pdbx_strand_id
1 'polypeptide(L)' 'SLLNKPKSEMTPEELQKREEEEFNTGPLSVLTQSVKNNTQVLINCRNNKKLLGRVKAFDR' A
#
# COMPACT_ATOMS: atom_id res chain seq x y z
N SER A 1 -17.87 -9.74 -7.50
CA SER A 1 -16.75 -8.86 -7.11
C SER A 1 -15.50 -9.71 -6.95
N LEU A 2 -14.33 -9.27 -7.46
CA LEU A 2 -13.04 -9.98 -7.31
C LEU A 2 -12.64 -10.21 -5.83
N LEU A 3 -13.27 -9.48 -4.91
CA LEU A 3 -13.15 -9.63 -3.45
C LEU A 3 -13.70 -10.97 -2.91
N ASN A 4 -14.65 -11.61 -3.60
CA ASN A 4 -15.30 -12.83 -3.12
C ASN A 4 -14.64 -14.12 -3.64
N LYS A 5 -13.69 -14.02 -4.58
CA LYS A 5 -12.94 -15.16 -5.09
C LYS A 5 -11.74 -15.43 -4.16
N PRO A 6 -11.54 -16.68 -3.71
CA PRO A 6 -10.41 -17.00 -2.84
C PRO A 6 -9.08 -16.77 -3.58
N LYS A 7 -8.05 -16.30 -2.85
CA LYS A 7 -6.74 -15.97 -3.45
C LYS A 7 -6.07 -17.18 -4.11
N SER A 8 -6.37 -18.39 -3.66
CA SER A 8 -5.87 -19.65 -4.22
C SER A 8 -6.37 -19.96 -5.63
N GLU A 9 -7.45 -19.34 -6.07
CA GLU A 9 -8.10 -19.62 -7.37
C GLU A 9 -7.91 -18.48 -8.39
N MET A 10 -7.12 -17.45 -8.05
CA MET A 10 -6.84 -16.34 -8.95
C MET A 10 -5.58 -16.61 -9.79
N THR A 11 -5.62 -16.15 -11.04
CA THR A 11 -4.42 -16.12 -11.88
C THR A 11 -3.40 -15.09 -11.35
N PRO A 12 -2.13 -15.17 -11.76
CA PRO A 12 -1.13 -14.16 -11.38
C PRO A 12 -1.53 -12.73 -11.75
N GLU A 13 -2.16 -12.55 -12.92
CA GLU A 13 -2.66 -11.26 -13.38
C GLU A 13 -3.83 -10.73 -12.52
N GLU A 14 -4.77 -11.61 -12.14
CA GLU A 14 -5.87 -11.27 -11.24
C GLU A 14 -5.36 -10.89 -9.85
N LEU A 15 -4.33 -11.59 -9.34
CA LEU A 15 -3.68 -11.27 -8.07
C LEU A 15 -3.01 -9.91 -8.11
N GLN A 16 -2.25 -9.62 -9.18
CA GLN A 16 -1.57 -8.33 -9.35
C GLN A 16 -2.57 -7.17 -9.44
N LYS A 17 -3.63 -7.33 -10.24
CA LYS A 17 -4.69 -6.33 -10.35
C LYS A 17 -5.39 -6.09 -9.01
N ARG A 18 -5.65 -7.14 -8.26
CA ARG A 18 -6.27 -7.04 -6.93
C ARG A 18 -5.34 -6.32 -5.95
N GLU A 19 -4.03 -6.59 -5.98
CA GLU A 19 -3.07 -5.86 -5.15
C GLU A 19 -3.00 -4.38 -5.53
N GLU A 20 -2.98 -4.04 -6.82
CA GLU A 20 -3.07 -2.65 -7.27
C GLU A 20 -4.34 -1.95 -6.79
N GLU A 21 -5.50 -2.63 -6.87
CA GLU A 21 -6.77 -2.10 -6.34
C GLU A 21 -6.70 -1.91 -4.81
N GLU A 22 -6.15 -2.87 -4.06
CA GLU A 22 -5.94 -2.80 -2.61
C GLU A 22 -5.00 -1.62 -2.24
N PHE A 23 -3.95 -1.36 -3.03
CA PHE A 23 -3.02 -0.24 -2.82
C PHE A 23 -3.60 1.12 -3.21
N ASN A 24 -4.53 1.19 -4.16
CA ASN A 24 -5.13 2.46 -4.60
C ASN A 24 -6.37 2.85 -3.77
N THR A 25 -7.10 1.88 -3.22
CA THR A 25 -8.39 2.13 -2.53
C THR A 25 -8.39 1.72 -1.05
N GLY A 26 -7.40 0.95 -0.58
CA GLY A 26 -7.29 0.49 0.80
C GLY A 26 -6.53 1.45 1.74
N PRO A 27 -6.27 1.04 2.99
CA PRO A 27 -5.58 1.86 4.00
C PRO A 27 -4.14 2.24 3.60
N LEU A 28 -3.49 1.46 2.73
CA LEU A 28 -2.15 1.77 2.21
C LEU A 28 -2.15 2.83 1.10
N SER A 29 -3.31 3.25 0.60
CA SER A 29 -3.43 4.31 -0.42
C SER A 29 -2.79 5.63 -0.01
N VAL A 30 -2.71 5.91 1.29
CA VAL A 30 -1.99 7.07 1.82
C VAL A 30 -0.50 7.03 1.47
N LEU A 31 0.12 5.84 1.44
CA LEU A 31 1.53 5.67 1.06
C LEU A 31 1.70 5.82 -0.45
N THR A 32 0.78 5.29 -1.25
CA THR A 32 0.72 5.52 -2.71
C THR A 32 0.68 7.01 -3.03
N GLN A 33 -0.21 7.76 -2.36
CA GLN A 33 -0.31 9.21 -2.54
C GLN A 33 0.95 9.93 -2.05
N SER A 34 1.55 9.45 -0.95
CA SER A 34 2.76 10.07 -0.40
C SER A 34 3.98 9.95 -1.33
N VAL A 35 4.12 8.82 -2.02
CA VAL A 35 5.17 8.63 -3.05
C VAL A 35 4.89 9.52 -4.26
N LYS A 36 3.66 9.46 -4.81
CA LYS A 36 3.27 10.23 -6.02
C LYS A 36 3.42 11.74 -5.83
N ASN A 37 2.99 12.24 -4.69
CA ASN A 37 3.00 13.67 -4.39
C ASN A 37 4.29 14.11 -3.68
N ASN A 38 5.20 13.19 -3.39
CA ASN A 38 6.45 13.44 -2.65
C ASN A 38 6.18 14.21 -1.33
N THR A 39 5.09 13.89 -0.65
CA THR A 39 4.67 14.56 0.59
C THR A 39 5.51 14.07 1.77
N GLN A 40 5.66 14.93 2.78
CA GLN A 40 6.35 14.56 4.00
C GLN A 40 5.38 13.80 4.92
N VAL A 41 5.84 12.68 5.45
CA VAL A 41 5.10 11.82 6.38
C VAL A 41 5.86 11.65 7.68
N LEU A 42 5.11 11.51 8.77
CA LEU A 42 5.62 11.17 10.10
C LEU A 42 5.26 9.71 10.41
N ILE A 43 6.27 8.88 10.64
CA ILE A 43 6.10 7.46 10.96
C ILE A 43 6.44 7.27 12.43
N ASN A 44 5.48 6.76 13.22
CA ASN A 44 5.74 6.35 14.59
C ASN A 44 6.22 4.90 14.61
N CYS A 45 7.46 4.67 15.03
CA CYS A 45 8.05 3.35 15.13
C CYS A 45 7.70 2.67 16.45
N ARG A 46 7.74 1.33 16.48
CA ARG A 46 7.47 0.51 17.68
C ARG A 46 8.40 0.79 18.85
N ASN A 47 9.60 1.31 18.60
CA ASN A 47 10.58 1.70 19.61
C ASN A 47 10.41 3.14 20.12
N ASN A 48 9.22 3.74 19.95
CA ASN A 48 8.89 5.12 20.32
C ASN A 48 9.73 6.20 19.64
N LYS A 49 10.45 5.87 18.57
CA LYS A 49 11.09 6.86 17.70
C LYS A 49 10.12 7.31 16.62
N LYS A 50 10.20 8.59 16.25
CA LYS A 50 9.41 9.17 15.16
C LYS A 50 10.34 9.48 13.99
N LEU A 51 10.02 8.97 12.81
CA LEU A 51 10.75 9.25 11.56
C LEU A 51 9.96 10.26 10.74
N LEU A 52 10.56 11.40 10.41
CA LEU A 52 9.97 12.39 9.51
C LEU A 52 10.72 12.34 8.18
N GLY A 53 10.03 12.03 7.09
CA GLY A 53 10.68 11.82 5.81
C GLY A 53 9.71 11.79 4.63
N ARG A 54 10.24 11.57 3.43
CA ARG A 54 9.46 11.37 2.20
C ARG A 54 9.65 9.94 1.73
N VAL A 55 8.55 9.28 1.37
CA VAL A 55 8.57 7.87 0.94
C VAL A 55 8.95 7.79 -0.54
N LYS A 56 9.82 6.84 -0.90
CA LYS A 56 10.23 6.58 -2.29
C LYS A 56 9.63 5.30 -2.85
N ALA A 57 9.53 4.28 -2.01
CA ALA A 57 8.88 3.02 -2.30
C ALA A 57 8.26 2.50 -0.99
N PHE A 58 7.28 1.61 -1.11
CA PHE A 58 6.68 0.88 -0.02
C PHE A 58 6.27 -0.51 -0.53
N ASP A 59 5.99 -1.42 0.38
CA ASP A 59 5.62 -2.81 0.08
C ASP A 59 4.44 -3.26 0.95
N ARG A 60 3.93 -4.47 0.70
CA ARG A 60 2.79 -5.08 1.38
C ARG A 60 3.11 -5.65 2.76
#